data_AF-A0A2X1PFG4-F1
#
_entry.id   AF-A0A2X1PFG4-F1
#
_cell.length_a   1.000
_cell.length_b   1.000
_cell.length_c   1.000
_cell.angle_alpha   90.00
_cell.angle_beta   90.00
_cell.angle_gamma   90.00
#
_symmetry.space_group_name_H-M   'P 1'
#
loop_
_entity.id
_entity.type
_entity.pdbx_description
1 polymer ?
#
loop_
_entity_poly.entity_id
_entity_poly.type
_entity_poly.pdbx_seq_one_letter_code
_entity_poly.pdbx_strand_id
1 'polypeptide(L)'
;MTYAQGMAAQMTAAVSIGLASYIGMPVSTTHVLSSAVAGTMVVDGGGLQRKTVTSILMAWVFTLPAAIFLSGGLYWIALQLI
;
A
#
# COMPACT_ATOMS: atom_id res chain seq x y z
N MET A 1 15.77 12.17 2.68
CA MET A 1 15.96 10.72 2.87
C MET A 1 17.45 10.42 2.83
N THR A 2 18.02 10.05 3.96
CA THR A 2 19.40 9.57 4.07
C THR A 2 19.47 8.08 3.74
N TYR A 3 20.66 7.57 3.41
CA TYR A 3 20.87 6.13 3.19
C TYR A 3 20.46 5.28 4.39
N ALA A 4 20.68 5.78 5.61
CA ALA A 4 20.26 5.12 6.84
C ALA A 4 18.73 4.99 6.93
N GLN A 5 17.97 6.03 6.54
CA GLN A 5 16.50 5.97 6.48
C GLN A 5 16.00 5.00 5.42
N GLY A 6 16.63 5.01 4.23
CA GLY A 6 16.28 4.07 3.16
C GLY A 6 16.49 2.61 3.59
N MET A 7 17.63 2.31 4.21
CA MET A 7 17.94 1.00 4.74
C MET A 7 16.98 0.60 5.87
N ALA A 8 16.69 1.51 6.80
CA ALA A 8 15.73 1.26 7.89
C ALA A 8 14.33 0.95 7.35
N ALA A 9 13.83 1.75 6.40
CA ALA A 9 12.51 1.53 5.80
C ALA A 9 12.43 0.18 5.05
N GLN A 10 13.48 -0.17 4.30
CA GLN A 10 13.54 -1.46 3.59
C GLN A 10 13.63 -2.65 4.55
N MET A 11 14.44 -2.56 5.61
CA MET A 11 14.55 -3.61 6.62
C MET A 11 13.21 -3.82 7.34
N THR A 12 12.55 -2.75 7.78
CA THR A 12 11.23 -2.83 8.40
C THR A 12 10.20 -3.47 7.46
N ALA A 13 10.20 -3.08 6.18
CA ALA A 13 9.30 -3.65 5.20
C ALA A 13 9.58 -5.14 4.95
N ALA A 14 10.85 -5.51 4.77
CA ALA A 14 11.28 -6.89 4.52
C ALA A 14 10.92 -7.81 5.69
N VAL A 15 11.18 -7.39 6.93
CA VAL A 15 10.82 -8.17 8.13
C VAL A 15 9.30 -8.33 8.22
N SER A 16 8.54 -7.26 8.04
CA SER A 16 7.07 -7.30 8.15
C SER A 16 6.44 -8.20 7.07
N ILE A 17 6.89 -8.06 5.81
CA ILE A 17 6.43 -8.87 4.69
C ILE A 17 6.87 -10.33 4.87
N GLY A 18 8.10 -10.56 5.33
CA GLY A 18 8.62 -11.90 5.60
C GLY A 18 7.82 -12.64 6.67
N LEU A 19 7.50 -11.95 7.78
CA LEU A 19 6.65 -12.50 8.83
C LEU A 19 5.23 -12.78 8.32
N ALA A 20 4.61 -11.86 7.58
CA ALA A 20 3.29 -12.05 7.01
C ALA A 20 3.24 -13.21 6.01
N SER A 21 4.29 -13.36 5.19
CA SER A 21 4.45 -14.45 4.24
C SER A 21 4.61 -15.79 4.95
N TYR A 22 5.37 -15.85 6.04
CA TYR A 22 5.60 -17.07 6.81
C TYR A 22 4.29 -17.64 7.39
N ILE A 23 3.39 -16.77 7.83
CA ILE A 23 2.07 -17.16 8.36
C ILE A 23 0.98 -17.24 7.28
N GLY A 24 1.33 -17.04 6.00
CA GLY A 24 0.41 -17.12 4.86
C GLY A 24 -0.64 -16.00 4.79
N MET A 25 -0.44 -14.88 5.49
CA MET A 25 -1.38 -13.77 5.45
C MET A 25 -1.20 -12.94 4.16
N PRO A 26 -2.25 -12.72 3.36
CA PRO A 26 -2.18 -11.88 2.17
C PRO A 26 -2.06 -10.41 2.60
N VAL A 27 -0.88 -9.82 2.38
CA VAL A 27 -0.58 -8.42 2.72
C VAL A 27 -0.18 -7.63 1.48
N SER A 28 -0.48 -6.33 1.48
CA SER A 28 -0.02 -5.43 0.43
C SER A 28 1.40 -4.94 0.73
N THR A 29 2.35 -5.34 -0.10
CA THR A 29 3.75 -4.91 0.01
C THR A 29 3.92 -3.41 -0.21
N THR A 30 3.08 -2.79 -1.06
CA THR A 30 3.04 -1.35 -1.27
C THR A 30 2.62 -0.61 0.00
N HIS A 31 1.59 -1.08 0.70
CA HIS A 31 1.17 -0.47 1.97
C HIS A 31 2.28 -0.51 3.01
N VAL A 32 2.94 -1.66 3.14
CA VAL A 32 4.02 -1.85 4.11
C VAL A 32 5.22 -0.95 3.78
N LEU A 33 5.70 -0.96 2.53
CA LEU A 33 6.88 -0.18 2.13
C LEU A 33 6.61 1.34 2.18
N SER A 34 5.49 1.82 1.62
CA SER A 34 5.16 3.25 1.61
C SER A 34 4.99 3.79 3.02
N SER A 35 4.40 3.00 3.93
CA SER A 35 4.25 3.39 5.34
C SER A 35 5.59 3.37 6.10
N ALA A 36 6.46 2.40 5.83
CA ALA A 36 7.81 2.36 6.42
C ALA A 36 8.63 3.60 6.01
N VAL A 37 8.61 3.95 4.72
CA VAL A 37 9.25 5.16 4.20
C VAL A 37 8.67 6.42 4.84
N ALA A 38 7.33 6.55 4.86
CA ALA A 38 6.67 7.68 5.50
C ALA A 38 7.05 7.80 6.99
N GLY A 39 7.13 6.67 7.71
CA GLY A 39 7.55 6.63 9.11
C GLY A 39 8.95 7.20 9.34
N THR A 40 9.92 6.84 8.49
CA THR A 40 11.29 7.41 8.59
C THR A 40 11.32 8.92 8.40
N MET A 41 10.45 9.47 7.54
CA MET A 41 10.36 10.91 7.30
C MET A 41 9.61 11.65 8.42
N VAL A 42 8.65 11.00 9.07
CA VAL A 42 7.96 11.55 10.25
C VAL A 42 8.92 11.73 11.42
N VAL A 43 9.79 10.75 11.69
CA VAL A 43 10.75 10.80 12.79
C VAL A 43 11.82 11.87 12.58
N ASP A 44 12.25 12.06 11.34
CA ASP A 44 13.31 13.01 10.96
C ASP A 44 12.85 14.47 10.97
N GLY A 45 11.55 14.73 11.13
CA GLY A 45 10.97 16.08 11.02
C GLY A 45 11.02 16.66 9.59
N GLY A 46 11.59 15.92 8.63
CA GLY A 46 11.59 16.21 7.20
C GLY A 46 10.18 16.12 6.64
N GLY A 47 9.45 17.22 6.75
CA GLY A 47 8.01 17.36 6.53
C GLY A 47 7.41 16.41 5.49
N LEU A 48 6.60 15.48 5.97
CA LEU A 48 5.77 14.62 5.14
C LEU A 48 4.77 15.50 4.38
N GLN A 49 4.79 15.48 3.04
CA GLN A 49 3.83 16.22 2.23
C GLN A 49 2.42 15.67 2.46
N ARG A 50 1.66 16.34 3.35
CA ARG A 50 0.30 15.93 3.74
C ARG A 50 -0.60 15.71 2.54
N LYS A 51 -0.52 16.58 1.53
CA LYS A 51 -1.27 16.46 0.27
C LYS A 51 -1.00 15.12 -0.44
N THR A 52 0.26 14.74 -0.55
CA THR A 52 0.68 13.49 -1.21
C THR A 52 0.20 12.28 -0.43
N VAL A 53 0.35 12.29 0.90
CA VAL A 53 -0.14 11.19 1.77
C VAL A 53 -1.65 11.04 1.66
N THR A 54 -2.40 12.13 1.77
CA THR A 54 -3.86 12.07 1.65
C THR A 54 -4.28 11.60 0.26
N SER A 55 -3.58 12.00 -0.80
CA SER A 55 -3.85 11.49 -2.15
C SER A 55 -3.63 9.98 -2.26
N ILE A 56 -2.55 9.47 -1.66
CA ILE A 56 -2.25 8.03 -1.64
C ILE A 56 -3.32 7.27 -0.84
N LEU A 57 -3.67 7.77 0.35
CA LEU A 57 -4.72 7.16 1.19
C LEU A 57 -6.07 7.13 0.47
N MET A 58 -6.45 8.22 -0.19
CA MET A 58 -7.67 8.28 -0.98
C MET A 58 -7.62 7.27 -2.13
N ALA A 59 -6.51 7.17 -2.84
CA ALA A 59 -6.35 6.17 -3.90
C ALA A 59 -6.53 4.74 -3.37
N TRP A 60 -5.96 4.40 -2.20
CA TRP A 60 -6.11 3.07 -1.59
C TRP A 60 -7.55 2.75 -1.21
N VAL A 61 -8.33 3.74 -0.77
CA VAL A 61 -9.75 3.54 -0.46
C VAL A 61 -10.55 3.40 -1.75
N PHE A 62 -10.29 4.23 -2.76
CA PHE A 62 -11.06 4.23 -4.02
C PHE A 62 -10.79 3.03 -4.92
N THR A 63 -9.62 2.40 -4.83
CA THR A 63 -9.32 1.20 -5.62
C THR A 63 -10.23 0.03 -5.29
N LEU A 64 -10.68 -0.09 -4.04
CA LEU A 64 -11.58 -1.18 -3.62
C LEU A 64 -12.98 -1.06 -4.28
N PRO A 65 -13.73 0.05 -4.14
CA PRO A 65 -14.98 0.24 -4.87
C PRO A 65 -14.82 0.11 -6.37
N ALA A 66 -13.77 0.71 -6.95
CA ALA A 66 -13.54 0.63 -8.39
C ALA A 66 -13.37 -0.81 -8.86
N ALA A 67 -12.58 -1.62 -8.14
CA ALA A 67 -12.40 -3.04 -8.45
C ALA A 67 -13.71 -3.84 -8.30
N ILE A 68 -14.51 -3.55 -7.26
CA ILE A 68 -15.81 -4.20 -7.04
C ILE A 68 -16.77 -3.91 -8.20
N PHE A 69 -16.93 -2.64 -8.58
CA PHE A 69 -17.85 -2.26 -9.66
C PHE A 69 -17.39 -2.78 -11.02
N LEU A 70 -16.08 -2.70 -11.31
CA LEU A 70 -15.54 -3.23 -12.56
C LEU A 70 -15.68 -4.74 -12.65
N SER A 71 -15.27 -5.48 -11.61
CA SER A 71 -15.38 -6.95 -11.59
C SER A 71 -16.83 -7.41 -11.63
N GLY A 72 -17.70 -6.80 -10.83
CA GLY A 72 -19.14 -7.12 -10.81
C GLY A 72 -19.82 -6.79 -12.13
N GLY A 73 -19.52 -5.63 -12.74
CA GLY A 73 -20.07 -5.24 -14.03
C GLY A 73 -19.62 -6.16 -15.16
N LEU A 74 -18.33 -6.51 -15.22
CA LEU A 74 -17.80 -7.45 -16.22
C LEU A 74 -18.39 -8.85 -16.06
N TYR A 75 -18.53 -9.34 -14.82
CA TYR A 75 -19.15 -10.64 -14.55
C TYR A 75 -20.62 -10.67 -14.98
N TRP A 76 -21.37 -9.60 -14.67
CA TRP A 76 -22.76 -9.49 -15.09
C TRP A 76 -22.91 -9.46 -16.61
N ILE A 77 -22.06 -8.71 -17.33
CA ILE A 77 -22.04 -8.69 -18.79
C ILE A 77 -21.71 -10.09 -19.35
N ALA A 78 -20.73 -10.79 -18.78
CA ALA A 78 -20.36 -12.13 -19.21
C ALA A 78 -21.53 -13.13 -19.09
N LEU A 79 -22.35 -13.03 -18.03
CA LEU A 79 -23.55 -13.84 -17.85
C LEU A 79 -24.68 -13.55 -18.85
N GLN A 80 -24.70 -12.37 -19.49
CA GLN A 80 -25.70 -12.04 -20.52
C GLN A 80 -25.29 -12.55 -21.91
N LEU A 81 -24.02 -12.88 -22.11
CA LEU A 81 -23.47 -13.34 -23.40
C LEU A 81 -23.41 -14.86 -23.56
N ILE A 82 -23.49 -15.60 -22.45
CA ILE A 82 -23.50 -17.07 -22.38
C ILE A 82 -24.93 -17.54 -22.12
#